data_AF-A0A9P0PPL6-F1
#
_entry.id   AF-A0A9P0PPL6-F1
#
_cell.length_a   1.000
_cell.length_b   1.000
_cell.length_c   1.000
_cell.angle_alpha   90.00
_cell.angle_beta   90.00
_cell.angle_gamma   90.00
#
_symmetry.space_group_name_H-M   'P 1'
#
loop_
_entity.id
_entity.type
_entity.pdbx_description
1 polymer ?
#
loop_
_entity_poly.entity_id
_entity_poly.type
_entity_poly.pdbx_seq_one_letter_code
_entity_poly.pdbx_strand_id
1 'polypeptide(L)'
;MKSTVILILVIFISTVYSVKDMMRKSIVFDKNTPDVFYCPIHKPTGFDKLIVKAKPLKKLCEFEGKPLPEDYKSDCYQDVDESDFACKEKYRIMVRALTDD
;
A
#
# COMPACT_ATOMS: atom_id res chain seq x y z
N MET A 1 21.44 3.32 -32.93
CA MET A 1 20.13 2.62 -32.89
C MET A 1 20.03 1.62 -31.75
N LYS A 2 20.80 0.53 -31.71
CA LYS A 2 20.68 -0.50 -30.64
C LYS A 2 20.89 0.04 -29.21
N SER A 3 21.92 0.86 -29.01
CA SER A 3 22.21 1.49 -27.70
C SER A 3 21.13 2.49 -27.25
N THR A 4 20.57 3.25 -28.19
CA THR A 4 19.47 4.21 -27.94
C THR A 4 18.18 3.49 -27.54
N VAL A 5 17.87 2.36 -28.18
CA VAL A 5 16.70 1.51 -27.83
C VAL A 5 16.86 0.89 -26.44
N ILE A 6 18.07 0.42 -26.10
CA ILE A 6 18.37 -0.11 -24.75
C ILE A 6 18.20 0.99 -23.70
N LEU A 7 18.69 2.20 -23.95
CA LEU A 7 18.54 3.33 -23.03
C LEU A 7 17.07 3.70 -22.80
N ILE A 8 16.26 3.75 -23.87
CA ILE A 8 14.82 4.01 -23.78
C ILE A 8 14.12 2.90 -22.98
N LEU A 9 14.49 1.63 -23.20
CA LEU A 9 13.93 0.50 -22.45
C LEU A 9 14.26 0.59 -20.95
N VAL A 10 15.50 0.92 -20.60
CA VAL A 10 15.95 1.08 -19.21
C VAL A 10 15.21 2.23 -18.52
N ILE A 11 15.01 3.36 -19.21
CA ILE A 11 14.25 4.51 -18.68
C ILE A 11 12.76 4.14 -18.49
N PHE A 12 12.18 3.40 -19.43
CA PHE A 12 10.77 2.99 -19.31
C PHE A 12 10.56 2.01 -18.16
N ILE A 13 11.49 1.08 -17.98
CA ILE A 13 11.46 0.11 -16.87
C ILE A 13 11.61 0.83 -15.53
N SER A 14 12.58 1.74 -15.38
CA SER A 14 12.83 2.45 -14.12
C SER A 14 11.66 3.35 -13.68
N THR A 15 10.98 4.00 -14.63
CA THR A 15 9.80 4.83 -14.34
C THR A 15 8.60 4.00 -13.87
N VAL A 16 8.34 2.83 -14.46
CA VAL A 16 7.27 1.91 -14.03
C VAL A 16 7.50 1.36 -12.61
N TYR A 17 8.75 1.03 -12.27
CA TYR A 17 9.08 0.56 -10.92
C TYR A 17 8.94 1.65 -9.85
N SER A 18 9.32 2.89 -10.17
CA SER A 18 9.29 4.01 -9.22
C SER A 18 7.85 4.42 -8.85
N VAL A 19 6.92 4.39 -9.81
CA VAL A 19 5.50 4.76 -9.57
C VAL A 19 4.79 3.72 -8.71
N LYS A 20 5.10 2.43 -8.89
CA LYS A 20 4.54 1.36 -8.05
C LYS A 20 5.01 1.46 -6.60
N ASP A 21 6.24 1.90 -6.36
CA ASP A 21 6.82 1.92 -5.01
C ASP A 21 6.36 3.13 -4.17
N MET A 22 6.09 4.28 -4.80
CA MET A 22 5.60 5.46 -4.07
C MET A 22 4.15 5.34 -3.60
N MET A 23 3.29 4.64 -4.34
CA MET A 23 1.87 4.46 -3.97
C MET A 23 1.67 3.37 -2.92
N ARG A 24 2.54 2.35 -2.89
CA ARG A 24 2.45 1.20 -1.98
C ARG A 24 2.80 1.53 -0.52
N LYS A 25 3.56 2.60 -0.26
CA LYS A 25 3.96 3.03 1.11
C LYS A 25 2.99 4.03 1.75
N SER A 26 1.79 4.19 1.20
CA SER A 26 0.80 5.14 1.69
C SER A 26 -0.05 4.64 2.87
N ILE A 27 0.23 3.43 3.38
CA ILE A 27 -0.32 2.92 4.64
C ILE A 27 0.50 3.50 5.80
N VAL A 28 -0.17 4.22 6.69
CA VAL A 28 0.42 4.74 7.93
C VAL A 28 -0.15 3.96 9.11
N PHE A 29 0.74 3.53 10.00
CA PHE A 29 0.39 2.87 11.25
C PHE A 29 0.95 3.67 12.42
N ASP A 30 0.11 3.98 13.40
CA ASP A 30 0.50 4.69 14.62
C ASP A 30 0.50 3.72 15.80
N LYS A 31 1.63 3.64 16.50
CA LYS A 31 1.81 2.78 17.68
C LYS A 31 0.88 3.19 18.84
N ASN A 32 0.47 4.45 18.90
CA ASN A 32 -0.45 4.93 19.93
C ASN A 32 -1.91 4.51 19.64
N THR A 33 -2.23 4.12 18.40
CA THR A 33 -3.55 3.63 18.00
C THR A 33 -3.41 2.30 17.26
N PRO A 34 -3.01 1.22 17.95
CA PRO A 34 -2.64 -0.05 17.33
C PRO A 34 -3.83 -0.78 16.67
N ASP A 35 -5.06 -0.42 17.02
CA ASP A 35 -6.27 -1.04 16.47
C ASP A 35 -6.65 -0.52 15.08
N VAL A 36 -5.97 0.50 14.57
CA VAL A 36 -6.29 1.15 13.29
C VAL A 36 -5.07 1.41 12.43
N PHE A 37 -5.29 1.43 11.12
CA PHE A 37 -4.33 1.91 10.12
C PHE A 37 -4.97 3.04 9.32
N TYR A 38 -4.14 3.83 8.64
CA TYR A 38 -4.58 4.95 7.82
C TYR A 38 -4.18 4.72 6.36
N CYS A 39 -5.14 4.84 5.45
CA CYS A 39 -4.92 4.69 4.01
C CYS A 39 -5.53 5.85 3.21
N PRO A 40 -5.01 6.18 2.04
CA PRO A 40 -5.59 7.19 1.17
C PRO A 40 -6.95 6.75 0.63
N ILE A 41 -7.90 7.68 0.49
CA ILE A 41 -9.22 7.41 -0.11
C ILE A 41 -9.23 7.72 -1.62
N HIS A 42 -8.40 8.68 -2.05
CA HIS A 42 -8.29 9.12 -3.43
C HIS A 42 -6.84 9.23 -3.85
N LYS A 43 -6.62 9.36 -5.17
CA LYS A 43 -5.30 9.58 -5.74
C LYS A 43 -4.68 10.85 -5.14
N PRO A 44 -3.56 10.76 -4.41
CA PRO A 44 -2.88 11.94 -3.93
C PRO A 44 -2.29 12.71 -5.13
N THR A 45 -2.55 14.01 -5.18
CA THR A 45 -1.92 14.92 -6.16
C THR A 45 -0.58 15.46 -5.68
N GLY A 46 -0.23 15.20 -4.42
CA GLY A 46 0.98 15.64 -3.70
C GLY A 46 0.96 15.11 -2.26
N PHE A 47 2.10 15.07 -1.58
CA PHE A 47 2.20 14.61 -0.18
C PHE A 47 1.46 15.54 0.79
N ASP A 48 1.44 16.84 0.51
CA ASP A 48 0.72 17.90 1.21
C ASP A 48 -0.82 17.75 1.12
N LYS A 49 -1.30 16.94 0.16
CA LYS A 49 -2.73 16.71 -0.11
C LYS A 49 -3.13 15.25 0.11
N LEU A 50 -2.34 14.50 0.87
CA LEU A 50 -2.64 13.11 1.20
C LEU A 50 -3.74 13.07 2.29
N ILE A 51 -4.98 12.88 1.87
CA ILE A 51 -6.11 12.68 2.78
C ILE A 51 -6.24 11.19 3.05
N VAL A 52 -5.98 10.80 4.28
CA VAL A 52 -6.09 9.42 4.77
C VAL A 52 -7.33 9.23 5.64
N LYS A 53 -7.83 8.00 5.72
CA LYS A 53 -8.90 7.61 6.63
C LYS A 53 -8.45 6.49 7.54
N ALA A 54 -8.83 6.58 8.82
CA ALA A 54 -8.63 5.50 9.78
C ALA A 54 -9.55 4.32 9.43
N LYS A 55 -8.98 3.11 9.44
CA LYS A 55 -9.64 1.84 9.19
C LYS A 55 -9.19 0.83 10.24
N PRO A 56 -10.05 -0.10 10.69
CA PRO A 56 -9.66 -1.13 11.65
C PRO A 56 -8.52 -2.00 11.12
N LEU A 57 -7.56 -2.37 11.96
CA LEU A 57 -6.41 -3.21 11.56
C LEU A 57 -6.83 -4.55 10.93
N LYS A 58 -7.98 -5.11 11.31
CA LYS A 58 -8.54 -6.32 10.69
C LYS A 58 -8.78 -6.18 9.18
N LYS A 59 -9.04 -4.95 8.69
CA LYS A 59 -9.26 -4.62 7.28
C LYS A 59 -7.95 -4.44 6.51
N LEU A 60 -6.80 -4.31 7.20
CA LEU A 60 -5.51 -4.31 6.54
C LEU A 60 -5.26 -5.73 6.03
N CYS A 61 -5.06 -5.90 4.72
CA CYS A 61 -4.87 -7.20 4.07
C CYS A 61 -5.90 -8.24 4.56
N GLU A 62 -7.18 -7.92 4.39
CA GLU A 62 -8.34 -8.75 4.72
C GLU A 62 -8.38 -10.02 3.86
N PHE A 63 -8.01 -9.92 2.59
CA PHE A 63 -8.06 -11.04 1.64
C PHE A 63 -6.71 -11.72 1.45
N GLU A 64 -5.70 -11.37 2.24
CA GLU A 64 -4.38 -12.01 2.19
C GLU A 64 -3.68 -11.88 0.82
N GLY A 65 -3.98 -10.82 0.06
CA GLY A 65 -3.48 -10.64 -1.31
C GLY A 65 -4.09 -11.62 -2.33
N LYS A 66 -5.16 -12.34 -1.98
CA LYS A 66 -5.96 -13.15 -2.90
C LYS A 66 -6.81 -12.26 -3.81
N PRO A 67 -7.30 -12.78 -4.96
CA PRO A 67 -8.24 -12.04 -5.79
C PRO A 67 -9.44 -11.55 -4.98
N LEU A 68 -9.77 -10.27 -5.15
CA LEU A 68 -10.90 -9.65 -4.47
C LEU A 68 -12.23 -10.16 -5.06
N PRO A 69 -13.27 -10.33 -4.23
CA PRO A 69 -14.62 -10.62 -4.73
C PRO A 69 -15.08 -9.60 -5.78
N GLU A 70 -15.90 -10.02 -6.74
CA GLU A 70 -16.41 -9.14 -7.81
C GLU A 70 -17.24 -7.96 -7.28
N ASP A 71 -17.90 -8.14 -6.13
CA ASP A 71 -18.70 -7.12 -5.44
C ASP A 71 -17.92 -6.36 -4.36
N TYR A 72 -16.62 -6.59 -4.24
CA TYR A 72 -15.79 -5.92 -3.24
C TYR A 72 -15.72 -4.41 -3.52
N LYS A 73 -16.12 -3.63 -2.52
CA LYS A 73 -16.04 -2.18 -2.57
C LYS A 73 -14.74 -1.73 -1.93
N SER A 74 -13.80 -1.32 -2.78
CA SER A 74 -12.49 -0.78 -2.39
C SER A 74 -12.61 0.25 -1.25
N ASP A 75 -12.00 -0.08 -0.12
CA ASP A 75 -12.02 0.71 1.11
C ASP A 75 -10.90 1.76 1.16
N CYS A 76 -9.85 1.55 0.38
CA CYS A 76 -8.67 2.40 0.21
C CYS A 76 -8.39 2.60 -1.28
N TYR A 77 -7.79 3.72 -1.67
CA TYR A 77 -7.51 4.01 -3.07
C TYR A 77 -6.71 2.88 -3.74
N GLN A 78 -7.26 2.29 -4.80
CA GLN A 78 -6.66 1.18 -5.57
C GLN A 78 -6.30 -0.06 -4.73
N ASP A 79 -7.07 -0.36 -3.68
CA ASP A 79 -6.89 -1.56 -2.86
C ASP A 79 -5.45 -1.66 -2.28
N VAL A 80 -4.86 -0.51 -1.93
CA VAL A 80 -3.50 -0.45 -1.37
C VAL A 80 -3.39 -1.22 -0.05
N ASP A 81 -4.50 -1.34 0.68
CA ASP A 81 -4.67 -2.19 1.87
C ASP A 81 -4.55 -3.70 1.57
N GLU A 82 -4.69 -4.13 0.32
CA GLU A 82 -4.53 -5.52 -0.14
C GLU A 82 -3.22 -5.74 -0.91
N SER A 83 -2.35 -4.73 -0.93
CA SER A 83 -1.04 -4.85 -1.56
C SER A 83 -0.08 -5.76 -0.76
N ASP A 84 0.92 -6.31 -1.44
CA ASP A 84 1.99 -7.09 -0.79
C ASP A 84 2.64 -6.36 0.40
N PHE A 85 2.73 -5.03 0.31
CA PHE A 85 3.28 -4.19 1.38
C PHE A 85 2.35 -4.17 2.60
N ALA A 86 1.06 -3.93 2.39
CA ALA A 86 0.06 -3.92 3.45
C ALA A 86 -0.02 -5.27 4.18
N CYS A 87 0.05 -6.38 3.44
CA CYS A 87 0.07 -7.73 4.02
C CYS A 87 1.32 -7.99 4.88
N LYS A 88 2.50 -7.60 4.39
CA LYS A 88 3.74 -7.68 5.18
C LYS A 88 3.67 -6.81 6.44
N GLU A 89 3.05 -5.64 6.33
CA GLU A 89 2.92 -4.73 7.44
C GLU A 89 1.93 -5.24 8.51
N LYS A 90 0.79 -5.83 8.10
CA LYS A 90 -0.12 -6.54 9.01
C LYS A 90 0.63 -7.62 9.80
N TYR A 91 1.39 -8.47 9.11
CA TYR A 91 2.19 -9.51 9.75
C TYR A 91 3.20 -8.90 10.73
N ARG A 92 3.90 -7.84 10.33
CA ARG A 92 4.88 -7.13 11.16
C ARG A 92 4.25 -6.55 12.44
N ILE A 93 3.03 -6.02 12.36
CA ILE A 93 2.27 -5.47 13.49
C ILE A 93 1.82 -6.60 14.41
N MET A 94 1.24 -7.67 13.85
CA MET A 94 0.80 -8.84 14.62
C MET A 94 1.94 -9.49 15.39
N VAL A 95 3.11 -9.66 14.76
CA VAL A 95 4.30 -10.22 15.43
C VAL A 95 4.77 -9.31 16.58
N ARG A 96 4.77 -7.98 16.39
CA ARG A 96 5.14 -7.05 17.48
C ARG A 96 4.18 -7.10 18.65
N ALA A 97 2.88 -7.11 18.36
CA ALA A 97 1.85 -7.22 19.40
C ALA A 97 2.03 -8.48 20.25
N LEU A 98 2.42 -9.61 19.64
CA LEU A 98 2.71 -10.86 20.35
C LEU A 98 4.01 -10.85 21.17
N THR A 99 4.94 -9.92 20.91
CA THR A 99 6.21 -9.81 21.64
C THR A 99 6.21 -8.74 22.73
N ASP A 100 5.18 -7.89 22.76
CA ASP A 100 5.01 -6.83 23.76
C ASP A 100 4.15 -7.30 24.97
N ASP A 101 3.65 -8.55 24.95
CA ASP A 101 3.02 -9.29 26.08
C ASP A 101 4.06 -10.13 26.85
#